data_AF-A0A512C3G3-F1
#
_entry.id   AF-A0A512C3G3-F1
#
_cell.length_a   1.000
_cell.length_b   1.000
_cell.length_c   1.000
_cell.angle_alpha   90.00
_cell.angle_beta   90.00
_cell.angle_gamma   90.00
#
_symmetry.space_group_name_H-M   'P 1'
#
loop_
_entity.id
_entity.type
_entity.pdbx_description
1 polymer ?
#
loop_
_entity_poly.entity_id
_entity_poly.type
_entity_poly.pdbx_seq_one_letter_code
_entity_poly.pdbx_strand_id
1 'polypeptide(L)'
;MTDPEDHLNSYAARVSGHAVTRAAQRGVHKNVIELILAFGDIELPAAMKRRRLRLSRNRAAELIAEGYSFRLVDAAQKVELILSKMDRVVTVVRCDPYPTRRNMFLSQRHTSVRV
;
A
#
# COMPACT_ATOMS: atom_id res chain seq x y z
N MET A 1 8.11 -24.03 15.90
CA MET A 1 9.26 -23.12 15.76
C MET A 1 9.46 -22.95 14.27
N THR A 2 8.95 -21.87 13.68
CA THR A 2 9.13 -21.59 12.26
C THR A 2 10.45 -20.86 12.11
N ASP A 3 11.35 -21.35 11.28
CA ASP A 3 12.67 -20.78 11.07
C ASP A 3 12.55 -19.30 10.62
N PRO A 4 13.38 -18.39 11.16
CA PRO A 4 13.35 -16.98 10.77
C PRO A 4 13.70 -16.73 9.29
N GLU A 5 14.27 -17.74 8.61
CA GLU A 5 14.60 -17.69 7.18
C GLU A 5 13.36 -17.81 6.26
N ASP A 6 12.30 -18.50 6.69
CA ASP A 6 11.08 -18.66 5.87
C ASP A 6 10.32 -17.34 5.67
N HIS A 7 10.36 -16.46 6.67
CA HIS A 7 9.75 -15.13 6.58
C HIS A 7 10.51 -14.20 5.64
N LEU A 8 11.83 -14.36 5.52
CA LEU A 8 12.66 -13.62 4.55
C LEU A 8 12.40 -14.08 3.11
N ASN A 9 12.23 -15.40 2.91
CA ASN A 9 11.92 -15.98 1.60
C ASN A 9 10.54 -15.55 1.09
N SER A 10 9.53 -15.53 1.97
CA SER A 10 8.18 -15.04 1.66
C SER A 10 8.16 -13.55 1.30
N TYR A 11 8.89 -12.72 2.04
CA TYR A 11 8.98 -11.29 1.74
C TYR A 11 9.67 -11.00 0.40
N ALA A 12 10.81 -11.65 0.13
CA ALA A 12 11.54 -11.47 -1.12
C ALA A 12 10.77 -11.97 -2.36
N ALA A 13 9.96 -13.02 -2.18
CA ALA A 13 9.04 -13.49 -3.22
C ALA A 13 7.93 -12.45 -3.51
N ARG A 14 7.38 -11.83 -2.46
CA ARG A 14 6.26 -10.88 -2.56
C ARG A 14 6.68 -9.45 -2.89
N VAL A 15 7.93 -9.06 -2.67
CA VAL A 15 8.41 -7.69 -2.88
C VAL A 15 9.55 -7.67 -3.89
N SER A 16 9.36 -6.97 -5.00
CA SER A 16 10.40 -6.84 -6.02
C SER A 16 11.59 -6.03 -5.52
N GLY A 17 12.79 -6.27 -6.08
CA GLY A 17 13.97 -5.46 -5.76
C GLY A 17 13.75 -3.96 -6.01
N HIS A 18 13.01 -3.60 -7.07
CA HIS A 18 12.62 -2.22 -7.32
C HIS A 18 11.82 -1.61 -6.17
N ALA A 19 10.84 -2.36 -5.64
CA ALA A 19 10.04 -1.91 -4.51
C ALA A 19 10.88 -1.73 -3.23
N VAL A 20 11.84 -2.62 -2.97
CA VAL A 20 12.78 -2.49 -1.83
C VAL A 20 13.60 -1.22 -1.95
N THR A 21 14.22 -0.96 -3.10
CA THR A 21 15.00 0.27 -3.34
C THR A 21 14.13 1.52 -3.16
N ARG A 22 12.90 1.49 -3.69
CA ARG A 22 11.95 2.60 -3.56
C ARG A 22 11.47 2.83 -2.13
N ALA A 23 11.29 1.78 -1.35
CA ALA A 23 10.93 1.87 0.05
C ALA A 23 12.06 2.53 0.86
N ALA A 24 13.31 2.11 0.66
CA ALA A 24 14.48 2.69 1.31
C ALA A 24 14.64 4.18 0.98
N GLN A 25 14.52 4.56 -0.30
CA GLN A 25 14.55 5.96 -0.75
C GLN A 25 13.48 6.85 -0.10
N ARG A 26 12.38 6.25 0.37
CA ARG A 26 11.22 6.96 0.96
C ARG A 26 11.15 6.83 2.47
N GLY A 27 12.11 6.16 3.10
CA GLY A 27 12.11 5.89 4.54
C GLY A 27 10.97 4.97 4.99
N VAL A 28 10.49 4.09 4.11
CA VAL A 28 9.44 3.12 4.44
C VAL A 28 10.08 1.84 4.94
N HIS A 29 9.81 1.49 6.19
CA HIS A 29 10.34 0.27 6.81
C HIS A 29 9.61 -0.98 6.31
N LYS A 30 10.34 -2.11 6.30
CA LYS A 30 9.83 -3.44 5.92
C LYS A 30 8.52 -3.79 6.65
N ASN A 31 8.48 -3.61 7.97
CA ASN A 31 7.31 -3.94 8.79
C ASN A 31 6.04 -3.17 8.36
N VAL A 32 6.19 -1.97 7.79
CA VAL A 32 5.07 -1.18 7.26
C VAL A 32 4.49 -1.85 6.00
N ILE A 33 5.36 -2.33 5.12
CA ILE A 33 4.96 -3.03 3.88
C ILE A 33 4.27 -4.35 4.25
N GLU A 34 4.82 -5.10 5.20
CA GLU A 34 4.23 -6.35 5.68
C GLU A 34 2.86 -6.13 6.31
N LEU A 35 2.70 -5.08 7.13
CA LEU A 35 1.40 -4.73 7.72
C LEU A 35 0.35 -4.46 6.64
N ILE A 36 0.69 -3.68 5.61
CA ILE A 36 -0.25 -3.37 4.52
C ILE A 36 -0.54 -4.61 3.67
N LEU A 37 0.45 -5.47 3.42
CA LEU A 37 0.22 -6.73 2.71
C LEU A 37 -0.68 -7.72 3.46
N ALA A 38 -0.68 -7.64 4.79
CA ALA A 38 -1.49 -8.52 5.65
C ALA A 38 -2.90 -7.97 5.88
N PHE A 39 -3.03 -6.64 6.05
CA PHE A 39 -4.27 -6.02 6.54
C PHE A 39 -4.80 -4.88 5.68
N GLY A 40 -4.17 -4.58 4.54
CA GLY A 40 -4.68 -3.59 3.61
C GLY A 40 -6.06 -4.00 3.09
N ASP A 41 -7.00 -3.07 3.15
CA ASP A 41 -8.43 -3.30 2.87
C ASP A 41 -8.97 -2.40 1.76
N ILE A 42 -8.26 -1.31 1.43
CA ILE A 42 -8.60 -0.45 0.31
C ILE A 42 -7.79 -0.88 -0.91
N GLU A 43 -8.51 -1.37 -1.91
CA GLU A 43 -7.97 -1.67 -3.24
C GLU A 43 -8.47 -0.67 -4.29
N LEU A 44 -7.54 -0.07 -5.03
CA LEU A 44 -7.87 0.85 -6.12
C LEU A 44 -7.18 0.41 -7.42
N PRO A 45 -7.83 0.55 -8.58
CA PRO A 45 -7.18 0.24 -9.85
C PRO A 45 -6.01 1.19 -10.11
N ALA A 46 -4.92 0.65 -10.66
CA ALA A 46 -3.80 1.41 -11.20
C ALA A 46 -3.58 1.11 -12.68
N ALA A 47 -2.82 1.98 -13.34
CA ALA A 47 -2.43 1.80 -14.73
C ALA A 47 -1.75 0.44 -14.95
N MET A 48 -1.83 -0.08 -16.18
CA MET A 48 -1.19 -1.33 -16.60
C MET A 48 -1.71 -2.58 -15.84
N LYS A 49 -3.01 -2.64 -15.53
CA LYS A 49 -3.66 -3.78 -14.83
C LYS A 49 -3.01 -4.09 -13.46
N ARG A 50 -2.56 -3.05 -12.78
CA ARG A 50 -2.01 -3.10 -11.42
C ARG A 50 -3.10 -2.68 -10.43
N ARG A 51 -2.88 -2.97 -9.16
CA ARG A 51 -3.74 -2.51 -8.08
C ARG A 51 -2.94 -1.79 -7.01
N ARG A 52 -3.55 -0.79 -6.39
CA ARG A 52 -3.03 -0.07 -5.24
C ARG A 52 -3.68 -0.66 -4.01
N LEU A 53 -2.88 -0.98 -3.01
CA LEU A 53 -3.33 -1.50 -1.73
C LEU A 53 -2.90 -0.52 -0.63
N ARG A 54 -3.85 -0.16 0.24
CA ARG A 54 -3.59 0.69 1.39
C ARG A 54 -4.47 0.32 2.56
N LEU A 55 -4.07 0.79 3.75
CA LEU A 55 -4.83 0.64 4.98
C LEU A 55 -5.86 1.77 5.15
N SER A 56 -7.11 1.43 5.41
CA SER A 56 -8.17 2.39 5.76
C SER A 56 -8.03 2.89 7.19
N ARG A 57 -8.70 4.00 7.49
CA ARG A 57 -8.77 4.54 8.87
C ARG A 57 -9.49 3.59 9.83
N ASN A 58 -10.55 2.94 9.36
CA ASN A 58 -11.34 2.02 10.19
C ASN A 58 -10.51 0.79 10.53
N ARG A 59 -9.90 0.16 9.52
CA ARG A 59 -9.04 -1.00 9.74
C ARG A 59 -7.82 -0.67 10.58
N ALA A 60 -7.26 0.53 10.42
CA ALA A 60 -6.19 0.99 11.29
C ALA A 60 -6.61 1.14 12.76
N ALA A 61 -7.81 1.68 13.03
CA ALA A 61 -8.34 1.77 14.39
C ALA A 61 -8.54 0.39 15.01
N GLU A 62 -9.05 -0.57 14.22
CA GLU A 62 -9.18 -1.98 14.64
C GLU A 62 -7.82 -2.57 14.99
N LEU A 63 -6.80 -2.41 14.14
CA LEU A 63 -5.45 -2.92 14.42
C LEU A 63 -4.85 -2.32 15.71
N ILE A 64 -5.08 -1.03 15.98
CA ILE A 64 -4.64 -0.42 17.24
C ILE A 64 -5.37 -1.06 18.43
N ALA A 65 -6.68 -1.30 18.32
CA ALA A 65 -7.46 -1.97 19.36
C ALA A 65 -7.07 -3.45 19.55
N GLU A 66 -6.63 -4.12 18.49
CA GLU A 66 -6.05 -5.48 18.50
C GLU A 66 -4.63 -5.51 19.12
N GLY A 67 -4.04 -4.35 19.47
CA GLY A 67 -2.76 -4.25 20.16
C GLY A 67 -1.54 -3.98 19.27
N TYR A 68 -1.75 -3.71 17.97
CA TYR A 68 -0.64 -3.29 17.10
C TYR A 68 -0.11 -1.91 17.48
N SER A 69 1.19 -1.70 17.28
CA SER A 69 1.84 -0.42 17.60
C SER A 69 1.21 0.75 16.83
N PHE A 70 0.75 1.76 17.56
CA PHE A 70 0.24 3.02 16.98
C PHE A 70 1.19 3.62 15.94
N ARG A 71 2.50 3.66 16.24
CA ARG A 71 3.51 4.24 15.32
C ARG A 71 3.60 3.46 14.01
N LEU A 72 3.50 2.13 14.09
CA LEU A 72 3.55 1.26 12.91
C LEU A 72 2.29 1.43 12.06
N VAL A 73 1.12 1.46 12.70
CA VAL A 73 -0.18 1.61 12.04
C VAL A 73 -0.31 3.01 11.40
N ASP A 74 0.10 4.07 12.10
CA ASP A 74 0.12 5.43 11.57
C ASP A 74 1.06 5.56 10.35
N ALA A 75 2.24 4.93 10.40
CA ALA A 75 3.13 4.87 9.25
C ALA A 75 2.52 4.12 8.06
N ALA A 76 1.81 3.01 8.32
CA ALA A 76 1.14 2.24 7.28
C ALA A 76 -0.01 2.99 6.60
N GLN A 77 -0.77 3.81 7.31
CA GLN A 77 -1.82 4.64 6.70
C GLN A 77 -1.28 5.64 5.66
N LYS A 78 -0.01 6.03 5.82
CA LYS A 78 0.71 7.01 4.97
C LYS A 78 1.43 6.32 3.81
N VAL A 79 1.22 5.03 3.58
CA VAL A 79 1.88 4.27 2.53
C VAL A 79 0.84 3.55 1.66
N GLU A 80 1.11 3.54 0.36
CA GLU A 80 0.34 2.83 -0.65
C GLU A 80 1.27 1.88 -1.40
N LEU A 81 0.87 0.61 -1.50
CA LEU A 81 1.61 -0.41 -2.24
C LEU A 81 1.02 -0.54 -3.63
N ILE A 82 1.86 -0.59 -4.65
CA ILE A 82 1.42 -0.96 -6.00
C ILE A 82 1.77 -2.43 -6.21
N LEU A 83 0.74 -3.22 -6.48
CA LEU A 83 0.81 -4.66 -6.71
C LEU A 83 0.65 -4.97 -8.19
N SER A 84 1.36 -6.00 -8.64
CA SER A 84 1.11 -6.67 -9.92
C SER A 84 -0.13 -7.57 -9.84
N LYS A 85 -0.49 -8.20 -10.96
CA LYS A 85 -1.56 -9.20 -11.03
C LYS A 85 -1.34 -10.45 -10.17
N MET A 86 -0.10 -10.73 -9.78
CA MET A 86 0.28 -11.89 -8.96
C MET A 86 0.59 -11.49 -7.52
N ASP A 87 0.03 -10.38 -7.05
CA ASP A 87 0.17 -9.88 -5.67
C ASP A 87 1.60 -9.59 -5.22
N ARG A 88 2.48 -9.42 -6.20
CA ARG A 88 3.85 -8.95 -5.99
C ARG A 88 3.88 -7.43 -5.94
N VAL A 89 4.49 -6.87 -4.90
CA VAL A 89 4.77 -5.44 -4.73
C VAL A 89 5.81 -5.00 -5.74
N VAL A 90 5.38 -4.17 -6.69
CA VAL A 90 6.24 -3.60 -7.72
C VAL A 90 6.78 -2.22 -7.33
N THR A 91 6.06 -1.46 -6.49
CA THR A 91 6.58 -0.21 -5.93
C THR A 91 5.84 0.20 -4.66
N VAL A 92 6.46 1.08 -3.88
CA VAL A 92 5.96 1.59 -2.59
C VAL A 92 5.88 3.10 -2.69
N VAL A 93 4.72 3.69 -2.43
CA VAL A 93 4.48 5.13 -2.50
C VAL A 93 4.19 5.66 -1.10
N ARG A 94 4.88 6.72 -0.69
CA ARG A 94 4.53 7.45 0.53
C ARG A 94 3.46 8.47 0.15
N CYS A 95 2.29 8.33 0.75
CA CYS A 95 1.28 9.37 0.76
C CYS A 95 1.61 10.27 1.93
N ASP A 96 2.52 11.22 1.74
CA ASP A 96 2.60 12.34 2.68
C ASP A 96 1.22 12.98 2.79
N PRO A 97 0.84 13.55 3.94
CA PRO A 97 -0.36 14.35 4.02
C PRO A 97 -0.16 15.56 3.11
N TYR A 98 -0.54 15.41 1.85
CA TYR A 98 -1.06 16.54 1.10
C TYR A 98 -2.20 17.10 1.96
N PRO A 99 -2.22 18.41 2.25
CA PRO A 99 -3.29 19.00 3.04
C PRO A 99 -4.62 18.55 2.43
N THR A 100 -5.58 18.20 3.28
CA THR A 100 -6.88 17.55 3.03
C THR A 100 -7.80 18.29 2.04
N ARG A 101 -7.32 18.71 0.87
CA ARG A 101 -8.04 19.43 -0.17
C ARG A 101 -7.47 19.13 -1.56
N ARG A 102 -8.04 18.13 -2.23
CA ARG A 102 -8.50 18.20 -3.63
C ARG A 102 -9.02 16.83 -4.08
N ASN A 103 -10.27 16.54 -3.73
CA ASN A 103 -11.16 15.83 -4.65
C ASN A 103 -11.62 16.82 -5.73
N MET A 104 -10.68 17.28 -6.55
CA MET A 104 -10.98 18.09 -7.73
C MET A 104 -10.05 17.55 -8.80
N PHE A 105 -10.63 17.09 -9.91
CA PHE A 105 -9.99 16.41 -11.04
C PHE A 105 -9.83 14.89 -10.94
N LEU A 106 -10.96 14.18 -11.10
CA LEU A 106 -11.09 13.07 -12.06
C LEU A 106 -12.58 12.73 -12.25
N SER A 107 -13.34 13.72 -12.72
CA SER A 107 -14.51 13.48 -13.57
C SER A 107 -14.37 14.40 -14.76
N GLN A 108 -13.46 14.03 -15.67
CA GLN A 108 -13.50 14.55 -17.03
C GLN A 108 -14.02 13.44 -17.93
N ARG A 109 -15.20 13.72 -18.49
CA ARG A 109 -15.52 13.52 -19.90
C ARG A 109 -15.56 12.06 -20.36
N HIS A 110 -16.76 11.49 -20.33
CA HIS A 110 -17.26 10.79 -21.50
C HIS A 110 -18.26 11.69 -22.23
N THR A 111 -17.73 12.46 -23.17
CA THR A 111 -18.45 13.00 -24.33
C THR A 111 -18.58 11.88 -25.36
N SER A 112 -19.79 11.62 -25.87
CA SER A 112 -20.08 11.25 -27.27
C SER A 112 -21.60 11.12 -27.41
N VAL A 113 -22.34 12.12 -27.92
CA VAL A 113 -22.65 12.40 -29.34
C VAL A 113 -23.81 11.54 -29.89
N ARG A 114 -24.93 12.25 -30.15
CA ARG A 114 -25.99 12.13 -31.20
C ARG A 114 -26.39 10.75 -31.72
N VAL A 115 -27.71 10.51 -31.79
CA VAL A 115 -28.53 10.69 -33.01
C VAL A 115 -29.81 11.42 -32.63
#